data_AF-A0AAW9GIE8-F1
#
_entry.id   AF-A0AAW9GIE8-F1
#
_cell.length_a   1.000
_cell.length_b   1.000
_cell.length_c   1.000
_cell.angle_alpha   90.00
_cell.angle_beta   90.00
_cell.angle_gamma   90.00
#
_symmetry.space_group_name_H-M   'P 1'
#
loop_
_entity.id
_entity.type
_entity.pdbx_description
1 polymer ?
#
loop_
_entity_poly.entity_id
_entity_poly.type
_entity_poly.pdbx_seq_one_letter_code
_entity_poly.pdbx_strand_id
1 'polypeptide(L)'
;MNKERAEFSYKKLCEFEKSFLETFKEKDDGNIEFSSFNLEDKERMFPTQSITYPSFKDLFEEQYKKSFLTSIESLDLKEIDSKVGGGTLDTIIATDPIIRIRYEEITRERDLDNDGTPDRIDIDDTKNSVQTVGDLDKVRSSINKETEEENEEKKEKKIKRKSHDMEL
;
A
#
# COMPACT_ATOMS: atom_id res chain seq x y z
N MET A 1 20.66 -17.50 -8.33
CA MET A 1 19.45 -17.12 -9.10
C MET A 1 19.75 -17.33 -10.58
N ASN A 2 18.83 -17.90 -11.36
CA ASN A 2 19.06 -18.13 -12.78
C ASN A 2 19.01 -16.77 -13.53
N LYS A 3 20.09 -16.40 -14.22
CA LYS A 3 20.21 -15.12 -14.94
C LYS A 3 19.09 -14.94 -15.96
N GLU A 4 18.69 -16.02 -16.62
CA GLU A 4 17.58 -16.02 -17.58
C GLU A 4 16.23 -15.73 -16.92
N ARG A 5 16.03 -16.23 -15.69
CA ARG A 5 14.78 -15.98 -14.94
C ARG A 5 14.68 -14.52 -14.52
N ALA A 6 15.78 -13.92 -14.05
CA ALA A 6 15.81 -12.50 -13.70
C ALA A 6 15.54 -11.62 -14.92
N GLU A 7 16.15 -11.93 -16.06
CA GLU A 7 15.95 -11.20 -17.30
C GLU A 7 14.50 -11.27 -17.80
N PHE A 8 13.89 -12.45 -17.73
CA PHE A 8 12.47 -12.64 -18.03
C PHE A 8 11.57 -11.82 -17.09
N SER A 9 11.91 -11.75 -15.80
CA SER A 9 11.18 -10.92 -14.84
C SER A 9 11.28 -9.43 -15.18
N TYR A 10 12.45 -8.92 -15.57
CA TYR A 10 12.58 -7.54 -16.03
C TYR A 10 11.77 -7.27 -17.30
N LYS A 11 11.76 -8.21 -18.26
CA LYS A 11 10.90 -8.11 -19.45
C LYS A 11 9.43 -7.96 -19.08
N LYS A 12 8.94 -8.77 -18.12
CA LYS A 12 7.56 -8.69 -17.62
C LYS A 12 7.24 -7.36 -16.95
N LEU A 13 8.18 -6.80 -16.18
CA LEU A 13 8.00 -5.47 -15.59
C LEU A 13 7.99 -4.36 -16.64
N CYS A 14 8.87 -4.42 -17.64
CA CYS A 14 8.82 -3.50 -18.77
C CYS A 14 7.49 -3.60 -19.52
N GLU A 15 6.97 -4.81 -19.77
CA GLU A 15 5.66 -5.00 -20.40
C GLU A 15 4.50 -4.43 -19.56
N PHE A 16 4.60 -4.51 -18.23
CA PHE A 16 3.59 -4.01 -17.30
C PHE A 16 3.54 -2.47 -17.23
N GLU A 17 4.69 -1.82 -17.19
CA GLU A 17 4.79 -0.35 -17.10
C GLU A 17 4.71 0.37 -18.46
N LYS A 18 4.89 -0.38 -19.55
CA LYS A 18 4.91 0.15 -20.92
C LYS A 18 3.63 0.91 -21.24
N SER A 19 3.79 2.15 -21.71
CA SER A 19 2.70 2.95 -22.26
C SER A 19 2.28 2.47 -23.65
N PHE A 20 1.04 2.77 -24.05
CA PHE A 20 0.56 2.58 -25.43
C PHE A 20 1.42 3.34 -26.46
N LEU A 21 2.04 4.45 -26.05
CA LEU A 21 2.92 5.27 -26.90
C LEU A 21 4.37 4.80 -26.94
N GLU A 22 4.65 3.63 -26.36
CA GLU A 22 5.99 3.08 -26.30
C GLU A 22 6.02 1.72 -26.98
N THR A 23 7.19 1.35 -27.49
CA THR A 23 7.45 0.01 -28.00
C THR A 23 8.88 -0.38 -27.69
N PHE A 24 9.09 -1.67 -27.49
CA PHE A 24 10.44 -2.21 -27.43
C PHE A 24 10.50 -3.57 -28.13
N LYS A 25 11.65 -3.86 -28.73
CA LYS A 25 11.92 -5.11 -29.44
C LYS A 25 13.33 -5.58 -29.13
N GLU A 26 13.46 -6.87 -28.89
CA GLU A 26 14.74 -7.54 -28.76
C GLU A 26 15.31 -7.80 -30.16
N LYS A 27 16.57 -7.40 -30.37
CA LYS A 27 17.31 -7.58 -31.62
C LYS A 27 18.04 -8.92 -31.62
N ASP A 28 18.53 -9.34 -32.80
CA ASP A 28 19.28 -10.59 -32.97
C ASP A 28 20.58 -10.65 -32.15
N ASP A 29 21.13 -9.48 -31.79
CA ASP A 29 22.32 -9.34 -30.95
C ASP A 29 22.02 -9.35 -29.44
N GLY A 30 20.74 -9.50 -29.05
CA GLY A 30 20.27 -9.48 -27.67
C GLY A 30 20.01 -8.09 -27.10
N ASN A 31 20.33 -7.01 -27.83
CA ASN A 31 20.04 -5.66 -27.39
C ASN A 31 18.56 -5.33 -27.55
N ILE A 32 18.06 -4.42 -26.73
CA ILE A 32 16.66 -3.99 -26.72
C ILE A 32 16.55 -2.61 -27.40
N GLU A 33 15.84 -2.54 -28.51
CA GLU A 33 15.44 -1.28 -29.12
C GLU A 33 14.18 -0.76 -28.42
N PHE A 34 14.28 0.39 -27.76
CA PHE A 34 13.15 1.13 -27.20
C PHE A 34 12.79 2.28 -28.12
N SER A 35 11.50 2.55 -28.29
CA SER A 35 11.01 3.68 -29.07
C SER A 35 9.75 4.27 -28.45
N SER A 36 9.65 5.60 -28.44
CA SER A 36 8.48 6.34 -27.94
C SER A 36 7.90 7.26 -29.01
N PHE A 37 6.58 7.50 -28.93
CA PHE A 37 5.81 8.27 -29.91
C PHE A 37 5.08 9.44 -29.24
N ASN A 38 5.00 10.57 -29.93
CA ASN A 38 4.18 11.70 -29.50
C ASN A 38 2.85 11.73 -30.27
N LEU A 39 1.74 11.71 -29.54
CA LEU A 39 0.38 11.73 -30.11
C LEU A 39 0.05 13.07 -30.80
N GLU A 40 0.71 14.16 -30.39
CA GLU A 40 0.50 15.50 -30.96
C GLU A 40 1.19 15.69 -32.31
N ASP A 41 2.15 14.84 -32.63
CA ASP A 41 2.93 14.90 -33.86
C ASP A 41 2.16 14.22 -35.00
N LYS A 42 1.12 14.91 -35.50
CA LYS A 42 0.22 14.40 -36.55
C LYS A 42 0.89 14.17 -37.90
N GLU A 43 2.14 14.63 -38.08
CA GLU A 43 2.88 14.54 -39.34
C GLU A 43 3.91 13.41 -39.35
N ARG A 44 4.37 12.92 -38.19
CA ARG A 44 5.44 11.90 -38.13
C ARG A 44 4.89 10.51 -37.84
N MET A 45 5.13 9.59 -38.78
CA MET A 45 4.97 8.14 -38.58
C MET A 45 6.16 7.49 -37.86
N PHE A 46 7.17 8.27 -37.46
CA PHE A 46 8.42 7.78 -36.89
C PHE A 46 8.49 8.04 -35.38
N PRO A 47 9.21 7.19 -34.62
CA PRO A 47 9.40 7.44 -33.20
C PRO A 47 10.04 8.79 -32.93
N THR A 48 9.56 9.47 -31.88
CA THR A 48 10.14 10.73 -31.40
C THR A 48 11.49 10.48 -30.73
N GLN A 49 11.64 9.31 -30.10
CA GLN A 49 12.89 8.85 -29.50
C GLN A 49 13.10 7.38 -29.84
N SER A 50 14.34 7.00 -30.13
CA SER A 50 14.77 5.62 -30.21
C SER A 50 16.10 5.46 -29.47
N ILE A 51 16.17 4.51 -28.54
CA ILE A 51 17.35 4.21 -27.72
C ILE A 51 17.57 2.70 -27.75
N THR A 52 18.82 2.25 -27.77
CA THR A 52 19.16 0.84 -27.62
C THR A 52 19.75 0.60 -26.23
N TYR A 53 19.24 -0.43 -25.55
CA TYR A 53 19.69 -0.88 -24.24
C TYR A 53 20.35 -2.27 -24.34
N PRO A 54 21.36 -2.59 -23.50
CA PRO A 54 22.00 -3.89 -23.52
C PRO A 54 21.13 -5.05 -23.01
N SER A 55 20.12 -4.75 -22.19
CA SER A 55 19.25 -5.75 -21.56
C SER A 55 17.90 -5.15 -21.16
N PHE A 56 16.92 -6.00 -20.83
CA PHE A 56 15.66 -5.56 -20.22
C PHE A 56 15.86 -4.97 -18.84
N LYS A 57 16.88 -5.45 -18.10
CA LYS A 57 17.25 -4.84 -16.83
C LYS A 57 17.65 -3.38 -17.01
N ASP A 58 18.53 -3.08 -17.97
CA ASP A 58 18.99 -1.71 -18.22
C ASP A 58 17.84 -0.81 -18.70
N LEU A 59 16.98 -1.34 -19.59
CA LEU A 59 15.76 -0.64 -20.01
C LEU A 59 14.87 -0.32 -18.81
N PHE A 60 14.63 -1.30 -17.93
CA PHE A 60 13.81 -1.12 -16.75
C PHE A 60 14.40 -0.07 -15.81
N GLU A 61 15.69 -0.15 -15.50
CA GLU A 61 16.36 0.78 -14.60
C GLU A 61 16.29 2.23 -15.09
N GLU A 62 16.47 2.44 -16.41
CA GLU A 62 16.50 3.78 -17.01
C GLU A 62 15.11 4.36 -17.30
N GLN A 63 14.14 3.56 -17.74
CA GLN A 63 12.84 4.05 -18.18
C GLN A 63 11.70 3.81 -17.18
N TYR A 64 11.66 2.65 -16.54
CA TYR A 64 10.45 2.17 -15.87
C TYR A 64 10.55 2.07 -14.34
N LYS A 65 11.76 2.03 -13.78
CA LYS A 65 11.96 1.79 -12.34
C LYS A 65 11.24 2.82 -11.47
N LYS A 66 11.27 4.09 -11.86
CA LYS A 66 10.58 5.15 -11.11
C LYS A 66 9.06 5.00 -11.16
N SER A 67 8.50 4.70 -12.34
CA SER A 67 7.07 4.46 -12.51
C SER A 67 6.63 3.25 -11.69
N PHE A 68 7.40 2.16 -11.77
CA PHE A 68 7.14 0.95 -11.03
C PHE A 68 7.13 1.14 -9.51
N LEU A 69 8.05 1.94 -8.95
CA LEU A 69 8.01 2.28 -7.52
C LEU A 69 6.70 2.98 -7.15
N THR A 70 6.24 3.91 -7.98
CA THR A 70 4.93 4.57 -7.81
C THR A 70 3.78 3.57 -7.90
N SER A 71 3.87 2.60 -8.82
CA SER A 71 2.87 1.53 -8.97
C SER A 71 2.77 0.65 -7.72
N ILE A 72 3.88 0.27 -7.10
CA ILE A 72 3.89 -0.50 -5.84
C ILE A 72 3.20 0.30 -4.72
N GLU A 73 3.43 1.61 -4.65
CA GLU A 73 2.81 2.50 -3.65
C GLU A 73 1.29 2.65 -3.87
N SER A 74 0.85 2.64 -5.12
CA SER A 74 -0.53 3.02 -5.49
C SER A 74 -1.48 1.85 -5.70
N LEU A 75 -0.96 0.68 -6.10
CA LEU A 75 -1.78 -0.47 -6.48
C LEU A 75 -1.79 -1.56 -5.39
N ASP A 76 -2.76 -2.47 -5.47
CA ASP A 76 -2.75 -3.69 -4.66
C ASP A 76 -1.60 -4.60 -5.13
N LEU A 77 -0.74 -5.01 -4.19
CA LEU A 77 0.40 -5.88 -4.47
C LEU A 77 -0.04 -7.22 -5.08
N LYS A 78 -1.20 -7.74 -4.67
CA LYS A 78 -1.79 -8.95 -5.26
C LYS A 78 -2.22 -8.74 -6.71
N GLU A 79 -2.71 -7.55 -7.03
CA GLU A 79 -3.08 -7.21 -8.40
C GLU A 79 -1.85 -7.09 -9.30
N ILE A 80 -0.79 -6.42 -8.81
CA ILE A 80 0.49 -6.35 -9.53
C ILE A 80 1.01 -7.77 -9.79
N ASP A 81 1.11 -8.62 -8.77
CA ASP A 81 1.61 -9.99 -8.92
C ASP A 81 0.81 -10.81 -9.94
N SER A 82 -0.52 -10.64 -9.93
CA SER A 82 -1.41 -11.30 -10.91
C SER A 82 -1.15 -10.85 -12.35
N LYS A 83 -0.80 -9.57 -12.56
CA LYS A 83 -0.57 -8.97 -13.89
C LYS A 83 0.83 -9.28 -14.42
N VAL A 84 1.87 -9.20 -13.57
CA VAL A 84 3.25 -9.47 -13.98
C VAL A 84 3.58 -10.97 -14.03
N GLY A 85 2.73 -11.80 -13.42
CA GLY A 85 2.87 -13.24 -13.35
C GLY A 85 3.59 -13.70 -12.08
N GLY A 86 3.09 -14.78 -11.49
CA GLY A 86 3.56 -15.28 -10.21
C GLY A 86 5.07 -15.54 -10.17
N GLY A 87 5.73 -14.98 -9.16
CA GLY A 87 7.16 -15.13 -8.93
C GLY A 87 8.03 -14.13 -9.70
N THR A 88 7.45 -13.24 -10.52
CA THR A 88 8.17 -12.10 -11.10
C THR A 88 8.55 -11.09 -10.02
N LEU A 89 7.59 -10.70 -9.16
CA LEU A 89 7.86 -9.80 -8.05
C LEU A 89 8.89 -10.38 -7.08
N ASP A 90 8.72 -11.64 -6.66
CA ASP A 90 9.67 -12.32 -5.77
C ASP A 90 11.10 -12.30 -6.32
N THR A 91 11.24 -12.55 -7.64
CA THR A 91 12.55 -12.54 -8.31
C THR A 91 13.16 -11.15 -8.28
N ILE A 92 12.37 -10.11 -8.50
CA ILE A 92 12.85 -8.71 -8.51
C ILE A 92 13.17 -8.22 -7.10
N ILE A 93 12.32 -8.53 -6.11
CA ILE A 93 12.55 -8.21 -4.69
C ILE A 93 13.85 -8.88 -4.18
N ALA A 94 14.13 -10.12 -4.61
CA ALA A 94 15.38 -10.77 -4.26
C ALA A 94 16.61 -10.17 -4.97
N THR A 95 16.43 -9.47 -6.10
CA THR A 95 17.52 -8.96 -6.94
C THR A 95 17.81 -7.48 -6.70
N ASP A 96 16.79 -6.65 -6.53
CA ASP A 96 16.87 -5.19 -6.44
C ASP A 96 16.58 -4.72 -5.00
N PRO A 97 17.61 -4.27 -4.25
CA PRO A 97 17.43 -3.84 -2.87
C PRO A 97 16.50 -2.65 -2.70
N ILE A 98 16.42 -1.74 -3.68
CA ILE A 98 15.60 -0.54 -3.59
C ILE A 98 14.13 -0.93 -3.69
N ILE A 99 13.79 -1.81 -4.63
CA ILE A 99 12.43 -2.33 -4.79
C ILE A 99 12.04 -3.14 -3.55
N ARG A 100 12.95 -3.97 -3.01
CA ARG A 100 12.70 -4.72 -1.78
C ARG A 100 12.35 -3.82 -0.60
N ILE A 101 13.17 -2.81 -0.33
CA ILE A 101 12.94 -1.89 0.79
C ILE A 101 11.56 -1.23 0.66
N ARG A 102 11.22 -0.75 -0.54
CA ARG A 102 9.92 -0.12 -0.79
C ARG A 102 8.76 -1.09 -0.63
N TYR A 103 8.89 -2.31 -1.14
CA TYR A 103 7.88 -3.34 -0.97
C TYR A 103 7.65 -3.68 0.51
N GLU A 104 8.71 -3.82 1.30
CA GLU A 104 8.64 -4.09 2.74
C GLU A 104 8.03 -2.91 3.53
N GLU A 105 8.38 -1.67 3.18
CA GLU A 105 7.79 -0.46 3.77
C GLU A 105 6.27 -0.41 3.54
N ILE A 106 5.83 -0.58 2.29
CA ILE A 106 4.41 -0.53 1.92
C ILE A 106 3.64 -1.70 2.54
N THR A 107 4.24 -2.88 2.60
CA THR A 107 3.65 -4.03 3.27
C THR A 107 3.40 -3.72 4.74
N ARG A 108 4.39 -3.16 5.44
CA ARG A 108 4.28 -2.78 6.85
C ARG A 108 3.27 -1.65 7.07
N GLU A 109 3.22 -0.66 6.19
CA GLU A 109 2.27 0.46 6.29
C GLU A 109 0.82 0.01 6.12
N ARG A 110 0.60 -1.05 5.33
CA ARG A 110 -0.72 -1.62 5.07
C ARG A 110 -1.11 -2.74 6.03
N ASP A 111 -0.17 -3.30 6.78
CA ASP A 111 -0.38 -4.34 7.79
C ASP A 111 -0.72 -3.70 9.14
N LEU A 112 -2.01 -3.47 9.40
CA LEU A 112 -2.51 -2.77 10.58
C LEU A 112 -2.53 -3.66 11.83
N ASP A 113 -2.70 -4.97 11.66
CA ASP A 113 -2.72 -5.94 12.76
C ASP A 113 -1.36 -6.62 13.04
N ASN A 114 -0.34 -6.32 12.23
CA ASN A 114 1.03 -6.81 12.31
C ASN A 114 1.17 -8.33 12.08
N ASP A 115 0.34 -8.92 11.22
CA ASP A 115 0.40 -10.34 10.86
C ASP A 115 1.38 -10.66 9.71
N GLY A 116 1.98 -9.63 9.10
CA GLY A 116 2.89 -9.72 7.96
C GLY A 116 2.20 -9.67 6.59
N THR A 117 0.89 -9.50 6.55
CA THR A 117 0.09 -9.42 5.33
C THR A 117 -0.51 -8.01 5.19
N PRO A 118 -0.40 -7.37 4.01
CA PRO A 118 -1.11 -6.10 3.78
C PRO A 118 -2.62 -6.27 3.95
N ASP A 119 -3.22 -5.47 4.82
CA ASP A 119 -4.66 -5.44 5.01
C ASP A 119 -5.36 -4.81 3.82
N ARG A 120 -6.55 -5.32 3.52
CA ARG A 120 -7.47 -4.70 2.57
C ARG A 120 -8.49 -3.87 3.35
N ILE A 121 -8.43 -2.56 3.17
CA ILE A 121 -9.49 -1.66 3.64
C ILE A 121 -10.58 -1.68 2.59
N ASP A 122 -11.62 -2.49 2.80
CA ASP A 122 -12.84 -2.44 2.00
C ASP A 122 -13.64 -1.19 2.41
N ILE A 123 -13.66 -0.17 1.56
CA ILE A 123 -14.43 1.06 1.78
C ILE A 123 -15.93 0.82 1.56
N ASP A 124 -16.32 -0.25 0.86
CA ASP A 124 -17.74 -0.59 0.67
C ASP A 124 -18.33 -1.32 1.89
N ASP A 125 -17.48 -1.83 2.79
CA ASP A 125 -17.87 -2.23 4.15
C ASP A 125 -18.09 -0.99 5.05
N THR A 126 -19.00 -0.12 4.62
CA THR A 126 -19.67 0.88 5.49
C THR A 126 -20.62 0.23 6.50
N LYS A 127 -20.28 -0.97 6.98
CA LYS A 127 -20.83 -1.53 8.22
C LYS A 127 -20.19 -0.94 9.47
N ASN A 128 -19.37 0.10 9.33
CA ASN A 128 -19.28 1.07 10.41
C ASN A 128 -20.63 1.80 10.44
N SER A 129 -21.63 1.17 11.06
CA SER A 129 -22.87 1.85 11.41
C SER A 129 -22.43 3.03 12.26
N VAL A 130 -22.37 4.22 11.66
CA VAL A 130 -22.30 5.47 12.42
C VAL A 130 -23.36 5.31 13.48
N GLN A 131 -22.97 5.19 14.76
CA GLN A 131 -23.93 5.05 15.86
C GLN A 131 -25.00 6.10 15.62
N THR A 132 -26.22 5.64 15.33
CA THR A 132 -27.28 6.59 15.09
C THR A 132 -27.58 7.25 16.43
N VAL A 133 -28.08 8.48 16.43
CA VAL A 133 -28.50 9.14 17.68
C VAL A 133 -29.55 8.32 18.46
N GLY A 134 -30.24 7.37 17.81
CA GLY A 134 -31.13 6.39 18.46
C GLY A 134 -30.42 5.24 19.17
N ASP A 135 -29.16 4.96 18.85
CA ASP A 135 -28.34 3.96 19.56
C ASP A 135 -27.77 4.52 20.88
N LEU A 136 -27.67 5.85 21.03
CA LEU A 136 -27.32 6.51 22.31
C LEU A 136 -28.35 6.22 23.41
N ASP A 137 -29.63 6.08 23.07
CA ASP A 137 -30.68 5.75 24.04
C ASP A 137 -30.56 4.30 24.56
N LYS A 138 -30.01 3.38 23.75
CA LYS A 138 -29.70 1.99 24.17
C LYS A 138 -28.45 1.92 25.06
N VAL A 139 -27.45 2.78 24.82
CA VAL A 139 -26.28 2.91 25.70
C VAL A 139 -26.68 3.49 27.05
N ARG A 140 -27.61 4.46 27.08
CA ARG A 140 -28.11 5.05 28.32
C ARG A 140 -28.93 4.09 29.19
N SER A 141 -29.57 3.09 28.59
CA SER A 141 -30.38 2.09 29.30
C SER A 141 -29.62 0.81 29.66
N SER A 142 -28.36 0.67 29.21
CA SER A 142 -27.46 -0.43 29.61
C SER A 142 -26.60 -0.09 30.84
N ILE A 143 -26.58 1.18 31.25
CA ILE A 143 -26.06 1.59 32.57
C ILE A 143 -27.23 1.44 33.53
N ASN A 144 -27.42 0.25 34.08
CA ASN A 144 -27.98 0.05 35.43
C ASN A 144 -27.96 -1.43 35.80
N LYS A 145 -26.96 -1.84 36.58
CA LYS A 145 -27.16 -2.56 37.86
C LYS A 145 -25.90 -2.87 38.68
N GLU A 146 -24.69 -2.63 38.18
CA GLU A 146 -23.46 -2.91 38.97
C GLU A 146 -22.75 -1.67 39.53
N THR A 147 -23.06 -0.45 39.09
CA THR A 147 -22.32 0.76 39.50
C THR A 147 -23.06 1.71 40.45
N GLU A 148 -24.29 1.38 40.88
CA GLU A 148 -25.00 2.19 41.88
C GLU A 148 -24.69 1.80 43.33
N GLU A 149 -24.19 0.59 43.62
CA GLU A 149 -23.88 0.20 45.01
C GLU A 149 -22.56 0.76 45.56
N GLU A 150 -21.64 1.25 44.72
CA GLU A 150 -20.32 1.70 45.22
C GLU A 150 -20.21 3.20 45.53
N ASN A 151 -21.25 4.00 45.24
CA ASN A 151 -21.20 5.45 45.42
C ASN A 151 -22.12 6.03 46.52
N GLU A 152 -22.94 5.22 47.19
CA GLU A 152 -23.67 5.68 48.38
C GLU A 152 -22.81 5.60 49.65
N GLU A 153 -21.87 4.65 49.78
CA GLU A 153 -21.05 4.53 51.00
C GLU A 153 -20.02 5.67 51.22
N LYS A 154 -19.71 6.46 50.19
CA LYS A 154 -18.71 7.55 50.30
C LYS A 154 -19.30 8.94 50.60
N LYS A 155 -20.62 9.12 50.59
CA LYS A 155 -21.25 10.41 50.92
C LYS A 155 -21.73 10.55 52.37
N GLU A 156 -21.98 9.46 53.10
CA GLU A 156 -22.44 9.56 54.49
C GLU A 156 -21.32 9.82 55.53
N LYS A 157 -20.04 9.58 55.20
CA LYS A 157 -18.93 9.79 56.16
C LYS A 157 -18.37 11.21 56.26
N LYS A 158 -18.88 12.18 55.49
CA LYS A 158 -18.39 13.58 55.53
C LYS A 158 -19.26 14.58 56.31
N ILE A 159 -20.41 14.18 56.86
CA ILE A 159 -21.33 15.13 57.55
C ILE A 159 -21.38 14.95 59.08
N LYS A 160 -20.68 13.96 59.66
CA LYS A 160 -20.58 13.81 61.13
C LYS A 160 -19.14 13.66 61.59
N ARG A 161 -18.40 14.77 61.71
CA ARG A 161 -17.36 14.96 62.75
C ARG A 161 -16.77 16.37 62.72
N LYS A 162 -16.90 17.02 63.88
CA LYS A 162 -16.18 18.20 64.40
C LYS A 162 -16.77 19.58 64.11
N SER A 163 -17.95 19.81 64.69
CA SER A 163 -18.16 20.96 65.58
C SER A 163 -17.50 20.68 66.94
N HIS A 164 -16.39 21.35 67.27
CA HIS A 164 -15.95 21.77 68.62
C HIS A 164 -14.48 22.23 68.55
N ASP A 165 -14.26 23.54 68.60
CA ASP A 165 -13.55 24.21 69.70
C ASP A 165 -13.29 25.68 69.30
N MET A 166 -14.16 26.58 69.80
CA MET A 166 -13.79 27.96 70.10
C MET A 166 -13.71 28.03 71.62
N GLU A 167 -12.50 28.12 72.16
CA GLU A 167 -12.21 28.66 73.48
C GLU A 167 -10.71 28.96 73.58
N LEU A 168 -10.37 30.25 73.39
CA LEU A 168 -9.52 31.10 74.26
C LEU A 168 -9.14 32.40 73.54
#